data_AF-A0A6V8SI24-F1
#
_entry.id   AF-A0A6V8SI24-F1
#
_cell.length_a   1.000
_cell.length_b   1.000
_cell.length_c   1.000
_cell.angle_alpha   90.00
_cell.angle_beta   90.00
_cell.angle_gamma   90.00
#
_symmetry.space_group_name_H-M   'P 1'
#
loop_
_entity.id
_entity.type
_entity.pdbx_description
1 polymer ?
#
loop_
_entity_poly.entity_id
_entity_poly.type
_entity_poly.pdbx_seq_one_letter_code
_entity_poly.pdbx_strand_id
1 'polypeptide(L)'
;MAKVNARNNDFLNTAKTKASPKIYSILVDLVNDGNEELAELVLKIDYLLQYSSSCIKDKDWDEARESLDKAKSRIEKLEESNTDTEYLRYLYEGIESKCKK
;
A
#
# COMPACT_ATOMS: atom_id res chain seq x y z
N MET A 1 -3.26 4.04 25.97
CA MET A 1 -2.20 4.82 25.29
C MET A 1 -2.83 6.02 24.61
N ALA A 2 -2.12 7.13 24.47
CA ALA A 2 -2.63 8.28 23.71
C ALA A 2 -2.68 7.92 22.22
N LYS A 3 -3.71 8.38 21.51
CA LYS A 3 -3.87 8.10 20.08
C LYS A 3 -2.69 8.69 19.29
N VAL A 4 -1.99 7.86 18.54
CA VAL A 4 -0.87 8.21 17.67
C VAL A 4 -1.42 8.82 16.38
N ASN A 5 -0.79 9.89 15.92
CA ASN A 5 -1.17 10.65 14.74
C ASN A 5 0.06 11.36 14.13
N ALA A 6 -0.10 12.01 12.98
CA ALA A 6 1.01 12.69 12.30
C ALA A 6 1.72 13.80 13.11
N ARG A 7 1.13 14.32 14.20
CA ARG A 7 1.80 15.32 15.05
C ARG A 7 2.78 14.70 16.05
N ASN A 8 2.65 13.41 16.34
CA ASN A 8 3.42 12.72 17.38
C ASN A 8 4.02 11.38 16.91
N ASN A 9 4.01 11.10 15.60
CA ASN A 9 4.70 9.97 14.99
C ASN A 9 5.22 10.35 13.61
N ASP A 10 6.53 10.16 13.41
CA ASP A 10 7.27 10.60 12.22
C ASP A 10 6.90 9.79 10.97
N PHE A 11 6.58 8.51 11.13
CA PHE A 11 6.11 7.65 10.05
C PHE A 11 4.79 8.16 9.47
N LEU A 12 3.78 8.41 10.31
CA LEU A 12 2.49 8.97 9.91
C LEU A 12 2.65 10.39 9.36
N ASN A 13 3.55 11.21 9.92
CA ASN A 13 3.83 12.54 9.37
C ASN A 13 4.28 12.45 7.91
N THR A 14 5.24 11.57 7.63
CA THR A 14 5.80 11.36 6.30
C THR A 14 4.78 10.74 5.35
N ALA A 15 3.99 9.77 5.82
CA ALA A 15 3.01 9.09 5.00
C ALA A 15 1.86 10.02 4.56
N LYS A 16 1.53 11.03 5.36
CA LYS A 16 0.40 11.94 5.11
C LYS A 16 0.45 12.67 3.77
N THR A 17 1.65 12.95 3.25
CA THR A 17 1.83 13.67 1.97
C THR A 17 1.99 12.73 0.77
N LYS A 18 2.27 11.45 1.01
CA LYS A 18 2.57 10.45 -0.03
C LYS A 18 1.40 9.51 -0.29
N ALA A 19 0.68 9.14 0.76
CA ALA A 19 -0.41 8.18 0.70
C ALA A 19 -1.75 8.86 0.39
N SER A 20 -2.63 8.14 -0.31
CA SER A 20 -4.03 8.58 -0.46
C SER A 20 -4.76 8.60 0.91
N PRO A 21 -5.87 9.36 1.06
CA PRO A 21 -6.60 9.43 2.33
C PRO A 21 -7.04 8.06 2.88
N LYS A 22 -7.44 7.13 2.01
CA LYS A 22 -7.83 5.77 2.40
C LYS A 22 -6.64 4.95 2.89
N ILE A 23 -5.49 4.99 2.20
CA ILE A 23 -4.27 4.32 2.67
C ILE A 23 -3.82 4.92 4.00
N TYR A 24 -3.81 6.26 4.10
CA TYR A 24 -3.43 6.95 5.33
C TYR A 24 -4.30 6.55 6.52
N SER A 25 -5.61 6.32 6.32
CA SER A 25 -6.49 5.80 7.38
C SER A 25 -6.02 4.44 7.88
N ILE A 26 -5.73 3.50 6.97
CA ILE A 26 -5.23 2.14 7.31
C ILE A 26 -3.92 2.24 8.10
N LEU A 27 -3.01 3.14 7.69
CA LEU A 27 -1.74 3.35 8.39
C LEU A 27 -1.94 3.86 9.82
N VAL A 28 -2.86 4.81 10.02
CA VAL A 28 -3.17 5.34 11.35
C VAL A 28 -3.71 4.23 12.25
N ASP A 29 -4.62 3.40 11.75
CA ASP A 29 -5.22 2.31 12.52
C ASP A 29 -4.14 1.29 12.92
N LEU A 30 -3.33 0.82 11.97
CA LEU A 30 -2.24 -0.12 12.23
C LEU A 30 -1.20 0.41 13.23
N VAL A 31 -0.80 1.67 13.13
CA VAL A 31 0.15 2.29 14.07
C VAL A 31 -0.46 2.42 15.47
N ASN A 32 -1.75 2.74 15.58
CA ASN A 32 -2.43 2.82 16.88
C ASN A 32 -2.59 1.44 17.53
N ASP A 33 -2.68 0.37 16.73
CA ASP A 33 -2.74 -1.01 17.19
C ASP A 33 -1.36 -1.61 17.50
N GLY A 34 -0.28 -0.83 17.34
CA GLY A 34 1.10 -1.27 17.58
C GLY A 34 1.71 -2.08 16.43
N ASN A 35 1.04 -2.16 15.29
CA ASN A 35 1.44 -2.92 14.11
C ASN A 35 2.17 -2.03 13.08
N GLU A 36 3.19 -1.30 13.52
CA GLU A 36 3.94 -0.36 12.66
C GLU A 36 4.65 -1.08 11.50
N GLU A 37 5.10 -2.33 11.70
CA GLU A 37 5.66 -3.16 10.63
C GLU A 37 4.64 -3.46 9.51
N LEU A 38 3.37 -3.73 9.88
CA LEU A 38 2.29 -3.90 8.90
C LEU A 38 1.96 -2.58 8.21
N ALA A 39 2.02 -1.46 8.94
CA ALA A 39 1.83 -0.13 8.36
C ALA A 39 2.92 0.18 7.31
N GLU A 40 4.18 -0.14 7.58
CA GLU A 40 5.24 -0.04 6.58
C GLU A 40 4.98 -0.93 5.36
N LEU A 41 4.48 -2.15 5.57
CA LEU A 41 4.15 -3.07 4.50
C LEU A 41 3.05 -2.51 3.59
N VAL A 42 1.99 -1.93 4.17
CA VAL A 42 0.94 -1.22 3.45
C VAL A 42 1.51 -0.07 2.61
N LEU A 43 2.42 0.73 3.17
CA LEU A 43 3.05 1.83 2.44
C LEU A 43 3.91 1.33 1.27
N LYS A 44 4.62 0.21 1.45
CA LYS A 44 5.39 -0.45 0.38
C LYS A 44 4.48 -0.96 -0.73
N ILE A 45 3.30 -1.49 -0.41
CA ILE A 45 2.31 -1.92 -1.40
C ILE A 45 1.78 -0.71 -2.19
N ASP A 46 1.38 0.36 -1.51
CA ASP A 46 0.91 1.59 -2.17
C ASP A 46 1.95 2.13 -3.17
N TYR A 47 3.23 2.16 -2.76
CA TYR A 47 4.33 2.52 -3.66
C TYR A 47 4.42 1.62 -4.90
N LEU A 48 4.39 0.29 -4.72
CA LEU A 48 4.46 -0.67 -5.84
C LEU A 48 3.29 -0.49 -6.80
N LEU A 49 2.09 -0.26 -6.30
CA LEU A 49 0.90 -0.02 -7.13
C LEU A 49 1.02 1.29 -7.93
N GLN A 50 1.49 2.37 -7.29
CA GLN A 50 1.75 3.65 -7.98
C GLN A 50 2.84 3.51 -9.05
N TYR A 51 3.89 2.76 -8.74
CA TYR A 51 4.99 2.48 -9.67
C TYR A 51 4.50 1.63 -10.86
N SER A 52 3.79 0.53 -10.61
CA SER A 52 3.15 -0.28 -11.67
C SER A 52 2.25 0.55 -12.57
N SER A 53 1.45 1.46 -12.00
CA SER A 53 0.61 2.37 -12.80
C SER A 53 1.44 3.31 -13.69
N SER A 54 2.63 3.71 -13.25
CA SER A 54 3.54 4.56 -14.02
C SER A 54 4.20 3.77 -15.15
N CYS A 55 4.72 2.57 -14.86
CA CYS A 55 5.26 1.65 -15.88
C CYS A 55 4.22 1.34 -16.98
N ILE A 56 2.95 1.12 -16.61
CA ILE A 56 1.85 0.92 -17.57
C ILE A 56 1.68 2.13 -18.50
N LYS A 57 1.77 3.35 -17.98
CA LYS A 57 1.68 4.59 -18.81
C LYS A 57 2.85 4.68 -19.78
N ASP A 58 4.02 4.28 -19.34
CA ASP A 58 5.25 4.27 -20.14
C ASP A 58 5.35 3.04 -21.07
N LYS A 59 4.36 2.13 -21.01
CA LYS A 59 4.29 0.86 -21.76
C LYS A 59 5.40 -0.13 -21.40
N ASP A 60 5.99 0.02 -20.22
CA ASP A 60 6.92 -0.93 -19.64
C ASP A 60 6.13 -2.04 -18.93
N TRP A 61 5.61 -2.97 -19.72
CA TRP A 61 4.71 -4.03 -19.24
C TRP A 61 5.43 -5.08 -18.40
N ASP A 62 6.73 -5.29 -18.62
CA ASP A 62 7.52 -6.26 -17.87
C ASP A 62 7.75 -5.77 -16.44
N GLU A 63 8.20 -4.52 -16.29
CA GLU A 63 8.41 -3.90 -14.99
C GLU A 63 7.10 -3.71 -14.21
N ALA A 64 6.02 -3.36 -14.92
CA ALA A 64 4.69 -3.25 -14.33
C ALA A 64 4.22 -4.58 -13.71
N ARG A 65 4.44 -5.70 -14.42
CA ARG A 65 4.09 -7.05 -13.96
C ARG A 65 4.93 -7.48 -12.77
N GLU A 66 6.25 -7.31 -12.83
CA GLU A 66 7.12 -7.66 -11.73
C GLU A 66 6.73 -6.88 -10.44
N SER A 67 6.38 -5.61 -10.60
CA SER A 67 5.94 -4.76 -9.49
C SER A 67 4.55 -5.16 -8.96
N LEU A 68 3.63 -5.57 -9.83
CA LEU A 68 2.33 -6.12 -9.44
C LEU A 68 2.47 -7.43 -8.68
N ASP A 69 3.32 -8.36 -9.14
CA ASP A 69 3.56 -9.63 -8.44
C ASP A 69 4.15 -9.40 -7.04
N LYS A 70 5.09 -8.45 -6.94
CA LYS A 70 5.63 -7.98 -5.65
C LYS A 70 4.55 -7.38 -4.76
N ALA A 71 3.61 -6.62 -5.30
CA ALA A 71 2.50 -6.04 -4.53
C ALA A 71 1.55 -7.13 -4.05
N LYS A 72 1.17 -8.06 -4.94
CA LYS A 72 0.29 -9.20 -4.65
C LYS A 72 0.81 -10.05 -3.50
N SER A 73 2.07 -10.49 -3.57
CA SER A 73 2.68 -11.30 -2.51
C SER A 73 2.69 -10.59 -1.14
N ARG A 74 2.75 -9.25 -1.11
CA ARG A 74 2.69 -8.47 0.12
C ARG A 74 1.26 -8.29 0.64
N ILE A 75 0.28 -8.16 -0.26
CA ILE A 75 -1.15 -8.14 0.09
C ILE A 75 -1.54 -9.47 0.73
N GLU A 76 -1.12 -10.59 0.14
CA GLU A 76 -1.39 -11.94 0.68
C GLU A 76 -0.83 -12.10 2.11
N LYS A 77 0.36 -11.56 2.41
CA LYS A 77 0.93 -11.55 3.77
C LYS A 77 0.13 -10.69 4.77
N LEU A 78 -0.47 -9.59 4.32
CA LEU A 78 -1.36 -8.79 5.16
C LEU A 78 -2.67 -9.51 5.45
N GLU A 79 -3.21 -10.24 4.46
CA GLU A 79 -4.41 -11.08 4.61
C GLU A 79 -4.16 -12.18 5.66
N GLU A 80 -2.98 -12.81 5.65
CA GLU A 80 -2.56 -13.77 6.69
C GLU A 80 -2.49 -13.16 8.10
N SER A 81 -2.27 -11.85 8.19
CA SER A 81 -2.17 -11.09 9.44
C SER A 81 -3.52 -10.53 9.92
N ASN A 82 -4.64 -10.96 9.31
CA ASN A 82 -6.01 -10.52 9.61
C ASN A 82 -6.21 -8.99 9.50
N THR A 83 -5.41 -8.32 8.66
CA THR A 83 -5.52 -6.89 8.35
C THR A 83 -6.54 -6.66 7.25
N ASP A 84 -7.29 -5.58 7.32
CA ASP A 84 -8.20 -5.18 6.23
C ASP A 84 -7.40 -4.76 4.98
N THR A 85 -7.45 -5.59 3.94
CA THR A 85 -6.80 -5.36 2.64
C THR A 85 -7.77 -5.02 1.52
N GLU A 86 -9.06 -4.83 1.79
CA GLU A 86 -10.11 -4.68 0.76
C GLU A 86 -9.75 -3.56 -0.23
N TYR A 87 -9.31 -2.41 0.29
CA TYR A 87 -8.94 -1.28 -0.54
C TYR A 87 -7.65 -1.52 -1.34
N LEU A 88 -6.65 -2.21 -0.77
CA LEU A 88 -5.43 -2.56 -1.49
C LEU A 88 -5.74 -3.53 -2.64
N ARG A 89 -6.65 -4.47 -2.41
CA ARG A 89 -7.11 -5.42 -3.42
C ARG A 89 -7.82 -4.73 -4.58
N TYR A 90 -8.74 -3.82 -4.26
CA TYR A 90 -9.43 -2.99 -5.25
C TYR A 90 -8.44 -2.21 -6.13
N LEU A 91 -7.42 -1.59 -5.53
CA LEU A 91 -6.39 -0.86 -6.29
C LEU A 91 -5.58 -1.81 -7.17
N TYR A 92 -5.15 -2.95 -6.63
CA TYR A 92 -4.40 -3.96 -7.35
C TYR A 92 -5.14 -4.44 -8.59
N GLU A 93 -6.39 -4.89 -8.46
CA GLU A 93 -7.21 -5.40 -9.57
C GLU A 93 -7.46 -4.33 -10.63
N GLY A 94 -7.70 -3.08 -10.20
CA GLY A 94 -7.88 -1.94 -11.09
C GLY A 94 -6.63 -1.57 -11.90
N ILE A 95 -5.42 -1.91 -11.40
CA ILE A 95 -4.15 -1.68 -12.10
C ILE A 95 -3.79 -2.91 -12.94
N GLU A 96 -3.92 -4.11 -12.40
CA GLU A 96 -3.65 -5.39 -13.07
C GLU A 96 -4.47 -5.52 -14.36
N SER A 97 -5.76 -5.17 -14.31
CA SER A 97 -6.65 -5.18 -15.49
C SER A 97 -6.19 -4.29 -16.65
N LYS A 98 -5.33 -3.30 -16.38
CA LYS A 98 -4.75 -2.40 -17.40
C LYS A 98 -3.38 -2.86 -17.87
N CYS A 99 -2.75 -3.80 -17.17
CA CYS A 99 -1.46 -4.35 -17.54
C CYS A 99 -1.64 -5.38 -18.67
N LYS A 100 -0.93 -5.19 -19.77
CA LYS A 100 -0.96 -6.17 -20.87
C LYS A 100 -0.21 -7.44 -20.44
N LYS A 101 -0.75 -8.59 -20.84
CA LYS A 101 -0.10 -9.89 -20.71
C LYS A 101 0.96 -10.07 -21.79
#